data_AF-A0A954JHV1-F1
#
_entry.id   AF-A0A954JHV1-F1
#
_cell.length_a   1.000
_cell.length_b   1.000
_cell.length_c   1.000
_cell.angle_alpha   90.00
_cell.angle_beta   90.00
_cell.angle_gamma   90.00
#
_symmetry.space_group_name_H-M   'P 1'
#
loop_
_entity.id
_entity.type
_entity.pdbx_description
1 polymer ?
#
loop_
_entity_poly.entity_id
_entity_poly.type
_entity_poly.pdbx_seq_one_letter_code
_entity_poly.pdbx_strand_id
1 'polypeptide(L)'
;MSIRVSLLIVASQLLACCAIAQDGGPTRDETLAAMRRAAEYYHEQVALNGGYVYYYSLDLKTRLGEGAATPTQIWVQPPGTPTVGLAYLSAYEATGDEYYLQAATHAAEALMFGQLKSGCWTHAIDFDPRGNRSSQYRNGKGRGKNYSTFDDNSSQAALLFMMKCDQAHKFNNAKVHESAMFGLDALLAAQFPNGAFPQVFEGPVSNQPVVKANYPDYDWRTENHVKEYWNFYTLNDDLAGDIKETLIAASDIYHDKRCDESLRRLGEFLIIAQMPDPQPAWAQQYNFDMQPCWARKFEPPAITSHESQDVIRTLLTIYERTGDEKYLAPIPKALDYLDTCVLPDGMMARFYELKSNKPLYMTSDYQLTYDDSDTPTHYGFKQGQNLKALRAQYDALRSGKPSRSSKRSPRTLAKDATPIVAGLDAKGRWVSKVSGERLAGQPKFRDLPEYLSSEVFAKNLTTLAEYVASLK
;
A
#
# COMPACT_ATOMS: atom_id res chain seq x y z
N MET A 1 19.50 81.54 -50.60
CA MET A 1 19.87 80.18 -51.04
C MET A 1 20.71 79.54 -49.95
N SER A 2 20.13 78.67 -49.14
CA SER A 2 20.86 77.80 -48.22
C SER A 2 20.00 76.58 -47.91
N ILE A 3 20.60 75.43 -48.18
CA ILE A 3 20.04 74.09 -48.21
C ILE A 3 19.83 73.62 -46.77
N ARG A 4 18.64 73.07 -46.46
CA ARG A 4 18.44 72.22 -45.27
C ARG A 4 18.07 70.82 -45.72
N VAL A 5 18.93 69.89 -45.31
CA VAL A 5 18.90 68.45 -45.55
C VAL A 5 17.77 67.83 -44.73
N SER A 6 16.90 67.06 -45.37
CA SER A 6 15.93 66.19 -44.71
C SER A 6 16.56 64.81 -44.51
N LEU A 7 16.84 64.42 -43.26
CA LEU A 7 17.17 63.04 -42.90
C LEU A 7 15.86 62.30 -42.57
N LEU A 8 15.52 61.29 -43.38
CA LEU A 8 14.50 60.30 -43.03
C LEU A 8 15.08 59.32 -42.00
N ILE A 9 14.43 59.23 -40.83
CA ILE A 9 14.63 58.12 -39.88
C ILE A 9 13.51 57.11 -40.13
N VAL A 10 13.89 55.93 -40.62
CA VAL A 10 13.01 54.75 -40.72
C VAL A 10 12.99 54.10 -39.34
N ALA A 11 11.83 54.12 -38.68
CA ALA A 11 11.60 53.41 -37.44
C ALA A 11 11.19 51.96 -37.74
N SER A 12 12.12 51.02 -37.53
CA SER A 12 11.86 49.58 -37.58
C SER A 12 11.06 49.17 -36.34
N GLN A 13 9.77 48.86 -36.49
CA GLN A 13 8.97 48.23 -35.44
C GLN A 13 9.37 46.76 -35.32
N LEU A 14 10.17 46.44 -34.30
CA LEU A 14 10.32 45.08 -33.80
C LEU A 14 8.96 44.64 -33.22
N LEU A 15 8.31 43.68 -33.89
CA LEU A 15 7.27 42.86 -33.27
C LEU A 15 7.91 42.08 -32.11
N ALA A 16 7.78 42.62 -30.90
CA ALA A 16 7.93 41.82 -29.71
C ALA A 16 6.75 40.84 -29.67
N CYS A 17 6.99 39.58 -30.03
CA CYS A 17 6.13 38.49 -29.60
C CYS A 17 6.09 38.52 -28.07
N CYS A 18 4.99 39.03 -27.51
CA CYS A 18 4.62 38.75 -26.14
C CYS A 18 4.41 37.23 -26.04
N ALA A 19 5.46 36.51 -25.66
CA ALA A 19 5.32 35.22 -25.01
C ALA A 19 4.56 35.51 -23.71
N ILE A 20 3.25 35.30 -23.74
CA ILE A 20 2.45 35.20 -22.53
C ILE A 20 3.03 33.98 -21.80
N ALA A 21 3.74 34.24 -20.71
CA ALA A 21 4.13 33.19 -19.78
C ALA A 21 2.84 32.52 -19.30
N GLN A 22 2.59 31.29 -19.76
CA GLN A 22 1.56 30.43 -19.19
C GLN A 22 1.93 30.15 -17.73
N ASP A 23 0.95 30.24 -16.84
CA ASP A 23 1.10 29.96 -15.41
C ASP A 23 1.58 28.50 -15.16
N GLY A 24 2.90 28.31 -15.15
CA GLY A 24 3.66 27.46 -14.23
C GLY A 24 3.74 25.93 -14.43
N GLY A 25 2.96 25.30 -15.32
CA GLY A 25 2.96 23.84 -15.52
C GLY A 25 2.96 23.40 -16.99
N PRO A 26 3.20 22.10 -17.29
CA PRO A 26 3.10 21.57 -18.64
C PRO A 26 1.66 21.71 -19.15
N THR A 27 1.51 21.88 -20.46
CA THR A 27 0.19 21.93 -21.10
C THR A 27 -0.52 20.59 -20.97
N ARG A 28 -1.85 20.61 -21.14
CA ARG A 28 -2.66 19.39 -21.15
C ARG A 28 -2.17 18.39 -22.20
N ASP A 29 -1.85 18.87 -23.40
CA ASP A 29 -1.42 18.00 -24.52
C ASP A 29 -0.03 17.41 -24.28
N GLU A 30 0.92 18.18 -23.75
CA GLU A 30 2.24 17.67 -23.34
C GLU A 30 2.10 16.60 -22.26
N THR A 31 1.20 16.83 -21.29
CA THR A 31 0.94 15.88 -20.20
C THR A 31 0.33 14.58 -20.74
N LEU A 32 -0.69 14.68 -21.59
CA LEU A 32 -1.32 13.51 -22.21
C LEU A 32 -0.34 12.72 -23.07
N ALA A 33 0.52 13.39 -23.85
CA ALA A 33 1.54 12.74 -24.65
C ALA A 33 2.58 12.02 -23.78
N ALA A 34 2.99 12.61 -22.66
CA ALA A 34 3.91 11.98 -21.71
C ALA A 34 3.28 10.75 -21.04
N MET A 35 2.03 10.85 -20.57
CA MET A 35 1.28 9.72 -20.01
C MET A 35 1.17 8.57 -21.01
N ARG A 36 0.79 8.87 -22.26
CA ARG A 36 0.60 7.85 -23.29
C ARG A 36 1.89 7.12 -23.62
N ARG A 37 2.98 7.85 -23.85
CA ARG A 37 4.32 7.26 -24.14
C ARG A 37 4.81 6.36 -22.99
N ALA A 38 4.61 6.80 -21.74
CA ALA A 38 4.98 6.01 -20.57
C ALA A 38 4.15 4.73 -20.44
N ALA A 39 2.83 4.87 -20.60
CA ALA A 39 1.90 3.76 -20.54
C ALA A 39 2.16 2.72 -21.62
N GLU A 40 2.44 3.15 -22.85
CA GLU A 40 2.79 2.28 -23.98
C GLU A 40 4.06 1.49 -23.71
N TYR A 41 5.13 2.14 -23.25
CA TYR A 41 6.36 1.43 -22.91
C TYR A 41 6.14 0.37 -21.82
N TYR A 42 5.45 0.72 -20.73
CA TYR A 42 5.20 -0.22 -19.64
C TYR A 42 4.30 -1.38 -20.07
N HIS A 43 3.24 -1.10 -20.82
CA HIS A 43 2.29 -2.11 -21.24
C HIS A 43 2.85 -3.05 -22.31
N GLU A 44 3.61 -2.53 -23.27
CA GLU A 44 4.07 -3.31 -24.43
C GLU A 44 5.45 -3.94 -24.23
N GLN A 45 6.32 -3.32 -23.43
CA GLN A 45 7.71 -3.78 -23.25
C GLN A 45 7.94 -4.40 -21.88
N VAL A 46 7.37 -3.83 -20.81
CA VAL A 46 7.67 -4.24 -19.42
C VAL A 46 6.75 -5.36 -18.94
N ALA A 47 5.48 -5.35 -19.35
CA ALA A 47 4.48 -6.30 -18.87
C ALA A 47 4.81 -7.74 -19.27
N LEU A 48 4.63 -8.68 -18.34
CA LEU A 48 4.61 -10.12 -18.61
C LEU A 48 3.18 -10.62 -18.46
N ASN A 49 2.53 -10.98 -19.58
CA ASN A 49 1.12 -11.38 -19.60
C ASN A 49 0.20 -10.35 -18.90
N GLY A 50 0.52 -9.05 -19.03
CA GLY A 50 -0.18 -7.97 -18.34
C GLY A 50 0.26 -7.69 -16.90
N GLY A 51 1.11 -8.53 -16.29
CA GLY A 51 1.58 -8.34 -14.92
C GLY A 51 2.98 -7.76 -14.77
N TYR A 52 3.32 -7.36 -13.55
CA TYR A 52 4.51 -6.57 -13.23
C TYR A 52 5.24 -7.06 -11.98
N VAL A 53 6.54 -6.82 -11.90
CA VAL A 53 7.40 -6.92 -10.71
C VAL A 53 7.79 -5.52 -10.21
N TYR A 54 8.59 -5.41 -9.13
CA TYR A 54 8.94 -4.11 -8.54
C TYR A 54 9.93 -3.34 -9.41
N TYR A 55 10.99 -4.02 -9.85
CA TYR A 55 12.12 -3.38 -10.51
C TYR A 55 12.62 -4.16 -11.72
N TYR A 56 13.17 -3.41 -12.68
CA TYR A 56 13.72 -3.94 -13.93
C TYR A 56 15.05 -3.28 -14.27
N SER A 57 15.98 -4.05 -14.83
CA SER A 57 17.10 -3.47 -15.59
C SER A 57 16.57 -2.75 -16.82
N LEU A 58 17.32 -1.76 -17.33
CA LEU A 58 16.90 -1.01 -18.53
C LEU A 58 16.79 -1.85 -19.81
N ASP A 59 17.43 -3.03 -19.84
CA ASP A 59 17.31 -4.03 -20.90
C ASP A 59 16.25 -5.12 -20.60
N LEU A 60 15.54 -4.98 -19.47
CA LEU A 60 14.47 -5.85 -18.97
C LEU A 60 14.88 -7.32 -18.70
N LYS A 61 16.17 -7.66 -18.82
CA LYS A 61 16.66 -9.03 -18.58
C LYS A 61 16.68 -9.40 -17.11
N THR A 62 16.87 -8.43 -16.23
CA THR A 62 16.77 -8.64 -14.78
C THR A 62 15.49 -8.05 -14.26
N ARG A 63 14.77 -8.87 -13.48
CA ARG A 63 13.44 -8.59 -12.95
C ARG A 63 13.42 -8.96 -11.47
N LEU A 64 12.83 -8.11 -10.64
CA LEU A 64 12.88 -8.28 -9.18
C LEU A 64 11.55 -7.91 -8.55
N GLY A 65 11.09 -8.76 -7.64
CA GLY A 65 10.13 -8.40 -6.61
C GLY A 65 10.82 -8.51 -5.25
N GLU A 66 10.22 -9.27 -4.34
CA GLU A 66 10.92 -9.78 -3.17
C GLU A 66 11.91 -10.89 -3.59
N GLY A 67 13.11 -10.45 -3.98
CA GLY A 67 14.14 -11.28 -4.60
C GLY A 67 14.04 -11.37 -6.13
N ALA A 68 14.81 -12.29 -6.72
CA ALA A 68 14.87 -12.46 -8.16
C ALA A 68 13.59 -13.07 -8.73
N ALA A 69 13.08 -12.47 -9.81
CA ALA A 69 11.93 -12.97 -10.57
C ALA A 69 12.40 -13.67 -11.85
N THR A 70 11.83 -14.83 -12.15
CA THR A 70 12.06 -15.50 -13.44
C THR A 70 11.29 -14.78 -14.56
N PRO A 71 11.57 -15.08 -15.84
CA PRO A 71 10.77 -14.61 -16.98
C PRO A 71 9.31 -15.08 -16.99
N THR A 72 8.91 -15.94 -16.05
CA THR A 72 7.53 -16.45 -15.91
C THR A 72 6.81 -15.90 -14.69
N GLN A 73 7.47 -15.02 -13.91
CA GLN A 73 6.94 -14.52 -12.65
C GLN A 73 6.51 -13.05 -12.71
N ILE A 74 5.46 -12.73 -11.95
CA ILE A 74 4.99 -11.37 -11.63
C ILE A 74 4.71 -11.29 -10.12
N TRP A 75 4.61 -10.08 -9.57
CA TRP A 75 4.30 -9.86 -8.17
C TRP A 75 2.88 -9.31 -7.99
N VAL A 76 2.20 -9.84 -6.98
CA VAL A 76 0.91 -9.35 -6.49
C VAL A 76 1.14 -8.34 -5.38
N GLN A 77 2.08 -8.63 -4.48
CA GLN A 77 2.50 -7.71 -3.43
C GLN A 77 2.87 -6.35 -4.04
N PRO A 78 2.41 -5.22 -3.49
CA PRO A 78 2.82 -3.89 -3.92
C PRO A 78 4.35 -3.69 -3.79
N PRO A 79 4.98 -2.89 -4.68
CA PRO A 79 4.38 -2.10 -5.76
C PRO A 79 4.28 -2.87 -7.09
N GLY A 80 3.92 -4.15 -7.08
CA GLY A 80 3.77 -4.99 -8.27
C GLY A 80 2.51 -4.72 -9.09
N THR A 81 1.88 -5.80 -9.56
CA THR A 81 0.80 -5.78 -10.56
C THR A 81 -0.40 -4.91 -10.18
N PRO A 82 -0.97 -5.01 -8.96
CA PRO A 82 -2.14 -4.21 -8.60
C PRO A 82 -1.84 -2.71 -8.60
N THR A 83 -0.65 -2.30 -8.15
CA THR A 83 -0.21 -0.90 -8.10
C THR A 83 -0.17 -0.27 -9.50
N VAL A 84 0.39 -1.00 -10.48
CA VAL A 84 0.43 -0.55 -11.88
C VAL A 84 -0.96 -0.53 -12.50
N GLY A 85 -1.77 -1.56 -12.24
CA GLY A 85 -3.15 -1.63 -12.70
C GLY A 85 -4.01 -0.45 -12.22
N LEU A 86 -3.89 -0.08 -10.95
CA LEU A 86 -4.58 1.08 -10.37
C LEU A 86 -4.16 2.40 -11.03
N ALA A 87 -2.89 2.57 -11.36
CA ALA A 87 -2.41 3.77 -12.04
C ALA A 87 -2.99 3.90 -13.47
N TYR A 88 -3.15 2.78 -14.18
CA TYR A 88 -3.87 2.77 -15.44
C TYR A 88 -5.34 3.16 -15.29
N LEU A 89 -6.03 2.68 -14.24
CA LEU A 89 -7.41 3.08 -13.99
C LEU A 89 -7.52 4.59 -13.66
N SER A 90 -6.58 5.15 -12.90
CA SER A 90 -6.53 6.60 -12.66
C SER A 90 -6.35 7.38 -13.97
N ALA A 91 -5.48 6.91 -14.88
CA ALA A 91 -5.29 7.51 -16.19
C ALA A 91 -6.56 7.40 -17.06
N TYR A 92 -7.25 6.26 -17.03
CA TYR A 92 -8.54 6.08 -17.72
C TYR A 92 -9.59 7.07 -17.21
N GLU A 93 -9.76 7.19 -15.89
CA GLU A 93 -10.72 8.10 -15.27
C GLU A 93 -10.44 9.57 -15.65
N ALA A 94 -9.16 9.97 -15.67
CA ALA A 94 -8.77 11.32 -16.02
C ALA A 94 -8.97 11.65 -17.50
N THR A 95 -8.83 10.67 -18.40
CA THR A 95 -8.71 10.92 -19.85
C THR A 95 -9.87 10.40 -20.69
N GLY A 96 -10.51 9.31 -20.28
CA GLY A 96 -11.46 8.52 -21.08
C GLY A 96 -10.80 7.70 -22.20
N ASP A 97 -9.48 7.59 -22.24
CA ASP A 97 -8.75 6.85 -23.28
C ASP A 97 -8.75 5.35 -22.97
N GLU A 98 -9.46 4.58 -23.80
CA GLU A 98 -9.66 3.13 -23.69
C GLU A 98 -8.34 2.33 -23.67
N TYR A 99 -7.23 2.88 -24.14
CA TYR A 99 -5.93 2.24 -24.01
C TYR A 99 -5.57 1.94 -22.55
N TYR A 100 -5.83 2.88 -21.65
CA TYR A 100 -5.54 2.69 -20.24
C TYR A 100 -6.46 1.63 -19.61
N LEU A 101 -7.74 1.60 -19.99
CA LEU A 101 -8.66 0.56 -19.54
C LEU A 101 -8.24 -0.82 -20.05
N GLN A 102 -7.76 -0.92 -21.29
CA GLN A 102 -7.23 -2.16 -21.84
C GLN A 102 -5.98 -2.64 -21.08
N ALA A 103 -5.01 -1.75 -20.82
CA ALA A 103 -3.81 -2.08 -20.05
C ALA A 103 -4.15 -2.53 -18.62
N ALA A 104 -5.09 -1.85 -17.95
CA ALA A 104 -5.62 -2.29 -16.67
C ALA A 104 -6.30 -3.66 -16.77
N THR A 105 -7.07 -3.91 -17.83
CA THR A 105 -7.74 -5.20 -18.04
C THR A 105 -6.73 -6.35 -18.16
N HIS A 106 -5.63 -6.16 -18.88
CA HIS A 106 -4.57 -7.19 -18.97
C HIS A 106 -3.89 -7.42 -17.61
N ALA A 107 -3.69 -6.38 -16.79
CA ALA A 107 -3.21 -6.56 -15.42
C ALA A 107 -4.21 -7.34 -14.54
N ALA A 108 -5.51 -7.10 -14.70
CA ALA A 108 -6.55 -7.88 -14.03
C ALA A 108 -6.54 -9.34 -14.49
N GLU A 109 -6.33 -9.61 -15.78
CA GLU A 109 -6.19 -10.97 -16.33
C GLU A 109 -4.97 -11.72 -15.77
N ALA A 110 -3.85 -11.04 -15.59
CA ALA A 110 -2.68 -11.58 -14.89
C ALA A 110 -3.02 -12.02 -13.45
N LEU A 111 -3.75 -11.19 -12.70
CA LEU A 111 -4.20 -11.56 -11.35
C LEU A 111 -5.21 -12.70 -11.37
N MET A 112 -6.18 -12.70 -12.29
CA MET A 112 -7.14 -13.80 -12.46
C MET A 112 -6.44 -15.14 -12.73
N PHE A 113 -5.34 -15.13 -13.48
CA PHE A 113 -4.56 -16.35 -13.74
C PHE A 113 -4.04 -16.98 -12.44
N GLY A 114 -3.52 -16.15 -11.53
CA GLY A 114 -2.89 -16.61 -10.29
C GLY A 114 -3.81 -16.63 -9.06
N GLN A 115 -5.11 -16.40 -9.23
CA GLN A 115 -6.07 -16.45 -8.12
C GLN A 115 -6.17 -17.88 -7.57
N LEU A 116 -6.06 -18.00 -6.25
CA LEU A 116 -6.00 -19.28 -5.55
C LEU A 116 -7.39 -19.88 -5.35
N LYS A 117 -7.46 -21.19 -5.11
CA LYS A 117 -8.72 -21.85 -4.72
C LYS A 117 -9.24 -21.38 -3.36
N SER A 118 -8.37 -20.88 -2.49
CA SER A 118 -8.71 -20.24 -1.22
C SER A 118 -9.42 -18.89 -1.37
N GLY A 119 -9.45 -18.31 -2.58
CA GLY A 119 -10.19 -17.06 -2.84
C GLY A 119 -9.34 -15.91 -3.36
N CYS A 120 -8.22 -15.66 -2.68
CA CYS A 120 -7.39 -14.48 -2.92
C CYS A 120 -6.02 -14.87 -3.52
N TRP A 121 -4.95 -14.19 -3.12
CA TRP A 121 -3.63 -14.32 -3.74
C TRP A 121 -2.52 -14.56 -2.72
N THR A 122 -1.40 -15.09 -3.21
CA THR A 122 -0.10 -15.04 -2.53
C THR A 122 0.74 -13.90 -3.13
N HIS A 123 1.96 -13.66 -2.62
CA HIS A 123 2.79 -12.52 -3.00
C HIS A 123 3.17 -12.46 -4.50
N ALA A 124 3.22 -13.61 -5.17
CA ALA A 124 3.67 -13.70 -6.56
C ALA A 124 2.86 -14.74 -7.36
N ILE A 125 2.86 -14.57 -8.69
CA ILE A 125 2.24 -15.49 -9.63
C ILE A 125 3.33 -16.01 -10.57
N ASP A 126 3.36 -17.32 -10.78
CA ASP A 126 4.24 -17.97 -11.73
C ASP A 126 3.39 -18.61 -12.83
N PHE A 127 3.58 -18.15 -14.06
CA PHE A 127 2.89 -18.68 -15.24
C PHE A 127 3.45 -20.05 -15.65
N ASP A 128 4.63 -20.45 -15.16
CA ASP A 128 5.08 -21.84 -15.28
C ASP A 128 4.43 -22.69 -14.18
N PRO A 129 3.55 -23.65 -14.52
CA PRO A 129 2.98 -24.57 -13.53
C PRO A 129 4.05 -25.36 -12.77
N ARG A 130 5.27 -25.46 -13.30
CA ARG A 130 6.38 -26.14 -12.66
C ARG A 130 7.29 -25.23 -11.84
N GLY A 131 7.09 -23.91 -11.92
CA GLY A 131 7.85 -22.92 -11.20
C GLY A 131 7.75 -23.05 -9.68
N ASN A 132 8.77 -22.57 -8.98
CA ASN A 132 8.87 -22.67 -7.51
C ASN A 132 7.94 -21.71 -6.76
N ARG A 133 7.38 -20.71 -7.46
CA ARG A 133 6.36 -19.79 -6.93
C ARG A 133 4.96 -20.08 -7.46
N SER A 134 4.77 -21.21 -8.16
CA SER A 134 3.44 -21.68 -8.50
C SER A 134 2.66 -22.05 -7.22
N SER A 135 1.35 -21.86 -7.24
CA SER A 135 0.44 -22.15 -6.12
C SER A 135 -0.84 -22.80 -6.64
N GLN A 136 -1.75 -23.21 -5.77
CA GLN A 136 -2.95 -23.92 -6.18
C GLN A 136 -4.00 -22.99 -6.83
N TYR A 137 -3.72 -22.57 -8.06
CA TYR A 137 -4.60 -21.67 -8.83
C TYR A 137 -5.94 -22.32 -9.16
N ARG A 138 -7.02 -21.53 -9.10
CA ARG A 138 -8.39 -22.01 -9.32
C ARG A 138 -8.67 -22.47 -10.75
N ASN A 139 -7.91 -21.96 -11.71
CA ASN A 139 -7.97 -22.36 -13.12
C ASN A 139 -7.30 -23.73 -13.41
N GLY A 140 -6.75 -24.40 -12.39
CA GLY A 140 -6.09 -25.70 -12.52
C GLY A 140 -4.69 -25.66 -13.15
N LYS A 141 -4.14 -24.48 -13.44
CA LYS A 141 -2.82 -24.28 -14.08
C LYS A 141 -1.69 -24.05 -13.08
N GLY A 142 -1.94 -24.23 -11.78
CA GLY A 142 -0.93 -24.08 -10.75
C GLY A 142 -0.85 -25.30 -9.84
N ARG A 143 0.30 -25.49 -9.19
CA ARG A 143 0.53 -26.54 -8.20
C ARG A 143 1.24 -25.94 -6.98
N GLY A 144 0.92 -26.42 -5.79
CA GLY A 144 1.57 -25.96 -4.56
C GLY A 144 0.56 -25.68 -3.47
N LYS A 145 0.87 -24.68 -2.64
CA LYS A 145 0.06 -24.29 -1.49
C LYS A 145 -1.19 -23.52 -1.93
N ASN A 146 -2.24 -23.59 -1.11
CA ASN A 146 -3.48 -22.84 -1.27
C ASN A 146 -3.55 -21.68 -0.25
N TYR A 147 -2.43 -20.99 -0.06
CA TYR A 147 -2.28 -19.99 0.99
C TYR A 147 -2.50 -18.60 0.41
N SER A 148 -3.71 -18.09 0.59
CA SER A 148 -3.98 -16.66 0.43
C SER A 148 -3.35 -15.91 1.59
N THR A 149 -2.82 -14.72 1.32
CA THR A 149 -2.13 -13.91 2.32
C THR A 149 -2.63 -12.48 2.33
N PHE A 150 -2.85 -11.95 3.52
CA PHE A 150 -3.05 -10.53 3.80
C PHE A 150 -1.74 -9.81 4.16
N ASP A 151 -0.64 -10.56 4.21
CA ASP A 151 0.70 -10.04 4.44
C ASP A 151 1.15 -9.11 3.31
N ASP A 152 1.84 -8.03 3.68
CA ASP A 152 2.33 -6.99 2.78
C ASP A 152 1.28 -6.48 1.77
N ASN A 153 0.02 -6.31 2.19
CA ASN A 153 -1.07 -5.79 1.35
C ASN A 153 -1.34 -6.64 0.07
N SER A 154 -0.93 -7.91 0.04
CA SER A 154 -0.94 -8.70 -1.20
C SER A 154 -2.35 -8.93 -1.74
N SER A 155 -3.23 -9.55 -0.94
CA SER A 155 -4.60 -9.83 -1.38
C SER A 155 -5.48 -8.58 -1.39
N GLN A 156 -5.25 -7.65 -0.47
CA GLN A 156 -6.03 -6.42 -0.30
C GLN A 156 -5.83 -5.50 -1.51
N ALA A 157 -4.58 -5.20 -1.91
CA ALA A 157 -4.31 -4.39 -3.09
C ALA A 157 -4.81 -5.05 -4.38
N ALA A 158 -4.66 -6.37 -4.52
CA ALA A 158 -5.20 -7.13 -5.64
C ALA A 158 -6.72 -7.01 -5.71
N LEU A 159 -7.42 -7.21 -4.60
CA LEU A 159 -8.87 -7.12 -4.54
C LEU A 159 -9.35 -5.70 -4.81
N LEU A 160 -8.74 -4.68 -4.19
CA LEU A 160 -9.03 -3.27 -4.45
C LEU A 160 -8.94 -2.93 -5.95
N PHE A 161 -7.86 -3.38 -6.60
CA PHE A 161 -7.68 -3.20 -8.03
C PHE A 161 -8.74 -3.94 -8.86
N MET A 162 -9.02 -5.21 -8.56
CA MET A 162 -10.04 -5.99 -9.27
C MET A 162 -11.42 -5.32 -9.20
N MET A 163 -11.83 -4.84 -8.02
CA MET A 163 -13.12 -4.14 -7.83
C MET A 163 -13.18 -2.82 -8.59
N LYS A 164 -12.11 -2.03 -8.57
CA LYS A 164 -12.04 -0.79 -9.36
C LYS A 164 -12.02 -1.04 -10.87
N CYS A 165 -11.37 -2.12 -11.31
CA CYS A 165 -11.39 -2.52 -12.73
C CYS A 165 -12.79 -2.94 -13.16
N ASP A 166 -13.49 -3.71 -12.32
CA ASP A 166 -14.89 -4.09 -12.54
C ASP A 166 -15.81 -2.86 -12.66
N GLN A 167 -15.67 -1.91 -11.74
CA GLN A 167 -16.38 -0.64 -11.77
C GLN A 167 -16.08 0.16 -13.05
N ALA A 168 -14.82 0.22 -13.49
CA ALA A 168 -14.43 0.91 -14.73
C ALA A 168 -15.08 0.29 -15.97
N HIS A 169 -15.27 -1.03 -15.98
CA HIS A 169 -16.05 -1.77 -16.99
C HIS A 169 -17.57 -1.65 -16.82
N LYS A 170 -18.03 -0.87 -15.83
CA LYS A 170 -19.44 -0.73 -15.46
C LYS A 170 -20.08 -2.10 -15.21
N PHE A 171 -19.33 -3.02 -14.61
CA PHE A 171 -19.75 -4.38 -14.27
C PHE A 171 -20.09 -5.26 -15.48
N ASN A 172 -19.68 -4.89 -16.70
CA ASN A 172 -19.98 -5.66 -17.91
C ASN A 172 -18.92 -6.72 -18.25
N ASN A 173 -17.77 -6.71 -17.59
CA ASN A 173 -16.75 -7.74 -17.77
C ASN A 173 -16.98 -8.89 -16.79
N ALA A 174 -17.76 -9.89 -17.21
CA ALA A 174 -18.21 -10.99 -16.36
C ALA A 174 -17.07 -11.76 -15.66
N LYS A 175 -15.88 -11.85 -16.28
CA LYS A 175 -14.72 -12.55 -15.68
C LYS A 175 -14.08 -11.73 -14.56
N VAL A 176 -13.90 -10.43 -14.78
CA VAL A 176 -13.36 -9.52 -13.77
C VAL A 176 -14.33 -9.44 -12.59
N HIS A 177 -15.63 -9.29 -12.87
CA HIS A 177 -16.68 -9.28 -11.85
C HIS A 177 -16.65 -10.55 -10.99
N GLU A 178 -16.69 -11.73 -11.62
CA GLU A 178 -16.69 -13.00 -10.89
C GLU A 178 -15.42 -13.18 -10.04
N SER A 179 -14.26 -12.81 -10.58
CA SER A 179 -12.98 -12.88 -9.85
C SER A 179 -12.96 -11.95 -8.63
N ALA A 180 -13.48 -10.72 -8.77
CA ALA A 180 -13.59 -9.77 -7.68
C ALA A 180 -14.53 -10.27 -6.58
N MET A 181 -15.72 -10.76 -6.96
CA MET A 181 -16.69 -11.30 -6.00
C MET A 181 -16.17 -12.55 -5.28
N PHE A 182 -15.48 -13.45 -5.99
CA PHE A 182 -14.87 -14.64 -5.38
C PHE A 182 -13.82 -14.29 -4.32
N GLY A 183 -12.96 -13.29 -4.60
CA GLY A 183 -11.98 -12.80 -3.63
C GLY A 183 -12.64 -12.08 -2.44
N LEU A 184 -13.70 -11.30 -2.70
CA LEU A 184 -14.44 -10.58 -1.65
C LEU A 184 -15.14 -11.54 -0.69
N ASP A 185 -15.83 -12.55 -1.20
CA ASP A 185 -16.48 -13.57 -0.37
C ASP A 185 -15.45 -14.33 0.49
N ALA A 186 -14.27 -14.62 -0.05
CA ALA A 186 -13.20 -15.26 0.68
C ALA A 186 -12.60 -14.36 1.77
N LEU A 187 -12.41 -13.06 1.50
CA LEU A 187 -11.99 -12.09 2.51
C LEU A 187 -12.99 -12.06 3.67
N LEU A 188 -14.29 -11.94 3.37
CA LEU A 188 -15.34 -11.92 4.40
C LEU A 188 -15.38 -13.23 5.21
N ALA A 189 -15.16 -14.38 4.56
CA ALA A 189 -15.09 -15.68 5.22
C ALA A 189 -13.82 -15.88 6.06
N ALA A 190 -12.77 -15.08 5.82
CA ALA A 190 -11.53 -15.10 6.59
C ALA A 190 -11.59 -14.23 7.86
N GLN A 191 -12.73 -13.56 8.14
CA GLN A 191 -12.88 -12.74 9.34
C GLN A 191 -13.34 -13.57 10.55
N PHE A 192 -12.53 -13.57 11.61
CA PHE A 192 -12.83 -14.27 12.85
C PHE A 192 -14.06 -13.68 13.57
N PRO A 193 -14.73 -14.45 14.45
CA PRO A 193 -15.90 -13.97 15.21
C PRO A 193 -15.65 -12.67 15.97
N ASN A 194 -14.45 -12.49 16.52
CA ASN A 194 -14.04 -11.28 17.23
C ASN A 194 -13.78 -10.07 16.31
N GLY A 195 -13.76 -10.27 14.99
CA GLY A 195 -13.54 -9.24 13.97
C GLY A 195 -12.13 -9.19 13.37
N ALA A 196 -11.19 -9.96 13.93
CA ALA A 196 -9.81 -10.04 13.45
C ALA A 196 -9.69 -10.79 12.11
N PHE A 197 -8.49 -10.72 11.52
CA PHE A 197 -8.10 -11.50 10.35
C PHE A 197 -6.78 -12.24 10.61
N PRO A 198 -6.56 -13.40 9.97
CA PRO A 198 -5.27 -14.06 9.97
C PRO A 198 -4.29 -13.35 9.04
N GLN A 199 -2.99 -13.66 9.12
CA GLN A 199 -2.04 -13.25 8.08
C GLN A 199 -2.21 -14.11 6.83
N VAL A 200 -2.40 -15.42 7.00
CA VAL A 200 -2.55 -16.40 5.92
C VAL A 200 -3.77 -17.28 6.16
N PHE A 201 -4.48 -17.63 5.09
CA PHE A 201 -5.64 -18.53 5.15
C PHE A 201 -5.73 -19.43 3.91
N GLU A 202 -6.37 -20.58 4.08
CA GLU A 202 -6.64 -21.54 2.99
C GLU A 202 -8.13 -21.75 2.69
N GLY A 203 -8.98 -21.09 3.46
CA GLY A 203 -10.44 -21.13 3.40
C GLY A 203 -11.05 -20.32 4.55
N PRO A 204 -12.34 -20.52 4.85
CA PRO A 204 -12.99 -19.86 5.98
C PRO A 204 -12.27 -20.16 7.30
N VAL A 205 -12.13 -19.15 8.15
CA VAL A 205 -11.49 -19.33 9.46
C VAL A 205 -12.35 -20.18 10.40
N SER A 206 -11.70 -20.92 11.29
CA SER A 206 -12.40 -21.64 12.35
C SER A 206 -12.98 -20.68 13.39
N ASN A 207 -14.08 -21.08 14.03
CA ASN A 207 -14.64 -20.33 15.14
C ASN A 207 -13.64 -20.27 16.31
N GLN A 208 -13.41 -19.08 16.85
CA GLN A 208 -12.47 -18.83 17.96
C GLN A 208 -13.14 -17.99 19.07
N PRO A 209 -12.65 -18.05 20.31
CA PRO A 209 -13.20 -17.26 21.42
C PRO A 209 -13.15 -15.76 21.18
N VAL A 210 -14.18 -15.05 21.64
CA VAL A 210 -14.20 -13.58 21.70
C VAL A 210 -13.85 -13.17 23.12
N VAL A 211 -12.57 -12.95 23.36
CA VAL A 211 -12.01 -12.50 24.65
C VAL A 211 -11.28 -11.18 24.49
N LYS A 212 -10.99 -10.48 25.60
CA LYS A 212 -10.21 -9.23 25.58
C LYS A 212 -8.73 -9.53 25.66
N ALA A 213 -7.93 -8.62 25.12
CA ALA A 213 -6.49 -8.67 25.23
C ALA A 213 -6.02 -8.70 26.69
N ASN A 214 -5.03 -9.54 26.96
CA ASN A 214 -4.45 -9.70 28.29
C ASN A 214 -2.95 -10.00 28.19
N TYR A 215 -2.25 -9.84 29.31
CA TYR A 215 -0.84 -10.23 29.41
C TYR A 215 -0.72 -11.73 29.62
N PRO A 216 0.23 -12.41 28.94
CA PRO A 216 0.55 -13.79 29.26
C PRO A 216 1.03 -13.91 30.72
N ASP A 217 0.64 -15.02 31.35
CA ASP A 217 1.07 -15.44 32.69
C ASP A 217 2.25 -16.42 32.65
N TYR A 218 2.69 -16.81 31.46
CA TYR A 218 3.86 -17.66 31.19
C TYR A 218 5.12 -16.84 30.85
N ASP A 219 6.30 -17.51 30.83
CA ASP A 219 7.53 -16.89 30.35
C ASP A 219 7.53 -16.80 28.83
N TRP A 220 6.95 -15.71 28.32
CA TRP A 220 6.82 -15.48 26.89
C TRP A 220 8.15 -15.42 26.14
N ARG A 221 9.31 -15.29 26.81
CA ARG A 221 10.61 -15.30 26.13
C ARG A 221 11.08 -16.69 25.70
N THR A 222 10.58 -17.73 26.36
CA THR A 222 11.08 -19.10 26.19
C THR A 222 9.97 -20.10 25.86
N GLU A 223 8.71 -19.74 26.12
CA GLU A 223 7.56 -20.64 25.99
C GLU A 223 6.58 -20.21 24.89
N ASN A 224 5.82 -21.16 24.36
CA ASN A 224 4.72 -20.96 23.41
C ASN A 224 5.11 -20.30 22.08
N HIS A 225 6.35 -20.52 21.61
CA HIS A 225 6.75 -20.18 20.24
C HIS A 225 6.11 -21.17 19.26
N VAL A 226 5.19 -20.69 18.44
CA VAL A 226 4.58 -21.50 17.38
C VAL A 226 5.15 -21.08 16.03
N LYS A 227 5.33 -22.05 15.13
CA LYS A 227 5.83 -21.77 13.79
C LYS A 227 4.74 -21.12 12.93
N GLU A 228 3.51 -21.61 13.02
CA GLU A 228 2.36 -21.19 12.23
C GLU A 228 1.65 -19.94 12.81
N TYR A 229 2.42 -18.94 13.26
CA TYR A 229 1.87 -17.69 13.81
C TYR A 229 0.92 -16.96 12.85
N TRP A 230 1.08 -17.18 11.54
CA TRP A 230 0.27 -16.56 10.50
C TRP A 230 -1.22 -16.95 10.52
N ASN A 231 -1.59 -17.98 11.30
CA ASN A 231 -2.99 -18.35 11.52
C ASN A 231 -3.70 -17.49 12.59
N PHE A 232 -2.95 -16.69 13.34
CA PHE A 232 -3.43 -15.91 14.47
C PHE A 232 -3.92 -14.52 14.09
N TYR A 233 -4.53 -13.82 15.04
CA TYR A 233 -5.03 -12.46 14.84
C TYR A 233 -3.85 -11.52 14.54
N THR A 234 -3.84 -10.94 13.35
CA THR A 234 -2.68 -10.21 12.84
C THR A 234 -2.99 -8.73 12.64
N LEU A 235 -2.10 -7.87 13.12
CA LEU A 235 -2.06 -6.42 12.85
C LEU A 235 -0.77 -5.99 12.13
N ASN A 236 0.21 -6.89 12.06
CA ASN A 236 1.49 -6.69 11.39
C ASN A 236 1.33 -6.17 9.95
N ASP A 237 2.25 -5.30 9.54
CA ASP A 237 2.35 -4.75 8.17
C ASP A 237 1.08 -4.00 7.73
N ASP A 238 0.56 -3.12 8.61
CA ASP A 238 -0.61 -2.26 8.38
C ASP A 238 -1.89 -3.04 7.98
N LEU A 239 -2.01 -4.32 8.37
CA LEU A 239 -3.10 -5.20 7.94
C LEU A 239 -4.49 -4.60 8.22
N ALA A 240 -4.67 -3.97 9.39
CA ALA A 240 -5.94 -3.36 9.75
C ALA A 240 -6.29 -2.21 8.80
N GLY A 241 -5.33 -1.33 8.50
CA GLY A 241 -5.45 -0.25 7.54
C GLY A 241 -5.83 -0.74 6.14
N ASP A 242 -5.16 -1.77 5.63
CA ASP A 242 -5.37 -2.30 4.28
C ASP A 242 -6.70 -3.05 4.12
N ILE A 243 -7.08 -3.84 5.13
CA ILE A 243 -8.40 -4.49 5.15
C ILE A 243 -9.50 -3.42 5.20
N LYS A 244 -9.33 -2.39 6.02
CA LYS A 244 -10.27 -1.27 6.10
C LYS A 244 -10.45 -0.58 4.75
N GLU A 245 -9.37 -0.26 4.02
CA GLU A 245 -9.47 0.35 2.69
C GLU A 245 -10.24 -0.54 1.72
N THR A 246 -9.95 -1.84 1.75
CA THR A 246 -10.59 -2.83 0.87
C THR A 246 -12.08 -2.96 1.16
N LEU A 247 -12.48 -3.05 2.44
CA LEU A 247 -13.88 -3.16 2.84
C LEU A 247 -14.68 -1.89 2.53
N ILE A 248 -14.09 -0.71 2.73
CA ILE A 248 -14.72 0.57 2.36
C ILE A 248 -14.94 0.61 0.85
N ALA A 249 -13.91 0.32 0.05
CA ALA A 249 -14.02 0.30 -1.40
C ALA A 249 -15.08 -0.70 -1.89
N ALA A 250 -15.12 -1.90 -1.31
CA ALA A 250 -16.12 -2.92 -1.66
C ALA A 250 -17.55 -2.44 -1.38
N SER A 251 -17.79 -1.83 -0.21
CA SER A 251 -19.09 -1.26 0.15
C SER A 251 -19.47 -0.07 -0.76
N ASP A 252 -18.53 0.80 -1.09
CA ASP A 252 -18.81 1.96 -1.95
C ASP A 252 -19.07 1.56 -3.41
N ILE A 253 -18.38 0.53 -3.91
CA ILE A 253 -18.50 0.05 -5.30
C ILE A 253 -19.73 -0.83 -5.50
N TYR A 254 -19.96 -1.79 -4.60
CA TYR A 254 -21.01 -2.81 -4.77
C TYR A 254 -22.23 -2.58 -3.88
N HIS A 255 -22.18 -1.64 -2.94
CA HIS A 255 -23.23 -1.43 -1.93
C HIS A 255 -23.53 -2.68 -1.10
N ASP A 256 -22.52 -3.53 -0.88
CA ASP A 256 -22.64 -4.75 -0.10
C ASP A 256 -22.57 -4.45 1.40
N LYS A 257 -23.71 -4.56 2.07
CA LYS A 257 -23.83 -4.34 3.52
C LYS A 257 -22.97 -5.28 4.36
N ARG A 258 -22.59 -6.46 3.83
CA ARG A 258 -21.68 -7.39 4.52
C ARG A 258 -20.32 -6.75 4.74
N CYS A 259 -19.86 -5.89 3.83
CA CYS A 259 -18.60 -5.16 3.97
C CYS A 259 -18.65 -4.11 5.07
N ASP A 260 -19.79 -3.41 5.22
CA ASP A 260 -19.99 -2.45 6.32
C ASP A 260 -20.04 -3.13 7.68
N GLU A 261 -20.71 -4.29 7.77
CA GLU A 261 -20.74 -5.11 8.97
C GLU A 261 -19.35 -5.65 9.32
N SER A 262 -18.62 -6.15 8.31
CA SER A 262 -17.24 -6.61 8.47
C SER A 262 -16.31 -5.49 8.95
N LEU A 263 -16.46 -4.27 8.42
CA LEU A 263 -15.70 -3.10 8.86
C LEU A 263 -16.01 -2.74 10.33
N ARG A 264 -17.28 -2.80 10.74
CA ARG A 264 -17.67 -2.56 12.13
C ARG A 264 -17.08 -3.60 13.08
N ARG A 265 -17.10 -4.87 12.68
CA ARG A 265 -16.48 -5.98 13.41
C ARG A 265 -14.96 -5.82 13.51
N LEU A 266 -14.28 -5.37 12.44
CA LEU A 266 -12.86 -5.03 12.50
C LEU A 266 -12.61 -3.97 13.58
N GLY A 267 -13.40 -2.88 13.61
CA GLY A 267 -13.26 -1.87 14.66
C GLY A 267 -13.54 -2.41 16.08
N GLU A 268 -14.47 -3.36 16.23
CA GLU A 268 -14.74 -4.02 17.51
C GLU A 268 -13.56 -4.89 17.97
N PHE A 269 -12.92 -5.63 17.05
CA PHE A 269 -11.67 -6.32 17.32
C PHE A 269 -10.61 -5.35 17.83
N LEU A 270 -10.39 -4.24 17.13
CA LEU A 270 -9.36 -3.25 17.49
C LEU A 270 -9.58 -2.68 18.90
N ILE A 271 -10.83 -2.47 19.31
CA ILE A 271 -11.17 -2.04 20.68
C ILE A 271 -10.80 -3.12 21.70
N ILE A 272 -11.19 -4.38 21.49
CA ILE A 272 -10.91 -5.45 22.46
C ILE A 272 -9.46 -5.94 22.42
N ALA A 273 -8.73 -5.63 21.36
CA ALA A 273 -7.30 -5.92 21.19
C ALA A 273 -6.38 -4.92 21.91
N GLN A 274 -6.92 -3.76 22.33
CA GLN A 274 -6.13 -2.81 23.13
C GLN A 274 -5.67 -3.50 24.41
N MET A 275 -4.36 -3.55 24.63
CA MET A 275 -3.79 -4.15 25.82
C MET A 275 -4.22 -3.38 27.08
N PRO A 276 -4.38 -4.04 28.24
CA PRO A 276 -4.74 -3.35 29.47
C PRO A 276 -3.58 -2.45 29.97
N ASP A 277 -3.87 -1.63 30.97
CA ASP A 277 -2.82 -0.87 31.69
C ASP A 277 -1.73 -1.85 32.19
N PRO A 278 -0.45 -1.47 32.14
CA PRO A 278 0.06 -0.12 31.91
C PRO A 278 0.33 0.28 30.44
N GLN A 279 0.03 -0.57 29.45
CA GLN A 279 0.40 -0.30 28.05
C GLN A 279 -0.81 -0.35 27.10
N PRO A 280 -1.72 0.66 27.13
CA PRO A 280 -2.97 0.68 26.36
C PRO A 280 -2.78 0.92 24.84
N ALA A 281 -2.05 0.03 24.18
CA ALA A 281 -1.75 0.02 22.75
C ALA A 281 -1.81 -1.41 22.20
N TRP A 282 -1.20 -1.68 21.04
CA TRP A 282 -1.38 -2.94 20.30
C TRP A 282 -0.08 -3.68 19.99
N ALA A 283 -0.17 -5.01 19.89
CA ALA A 283 0.90 -5.89 19.42
C ALA A 283 0.76 -6.19 17.92
N GLN A 284 1.82 -6.73 17.31
CA GLN A 284 1.79 -7.16 15.91
C GLN A 284 0.87 -8.38 15.70
N GLN A 285 0.85 -9.32 16.64
CA GLN A 285 0.05 -10.55 16.56
C GLN A 285 -0.47 -10.94 17.95
N TYR A 286 -1.65 -11.57 17.96
CA TYR A 286 -2.26 -12.12 19.17
C TYR A 286 -2.69 -13.56 18.94
N ASN A 287 -2.38 -14.46 19.87
CA ASN A 287 -2.92 -15.81 19.87
C ASN A 287 -4.45 -15.82 20.07
N PHE A 288 -5.08 -16.99 20.01
CA PHE A 288 -6.55 -17.10 20.18
C PHE A 288 -7.06 -16.73 21.58
N ASP A 289 -6.18 -16.67 22.58
CA ASP A 289 -6.47 -16.17 23.93
C ASP A 289 -6.27 -14.65 24.07
N MET A 290 -6.02 -13.95 22.95
CA MET A 290 -5.76 -12.52 22.86
C MET A 290 -4.53 -12.06 23.66
N GLN A 291 -3.50 -12.89 23.71
CA GLN A 291 -2.19 -12.53 24.26
C GLN A 291 -1.23 -12.21 23.12
N PRO A 292 -0.40 -11.16 23.24
CA PRO A 292 0.70 -10.93 22.31
C PRO A 292 1.54 -12.20 22.15
N CYS A 293 1.84 -12.60 20.91
CA CYS A 293 2.59 -13.81 20.62
C CYS A 293 3.78 -13.55 19.70
N TRP A 294 4.69 -14.50 19.63
CA TRP A 294 5.80 -14.44 18.67
C TRP A 294 5.28 -14.56 17.25
N ALA A 295 5.94 -13.85 16.34
CA ALA A 295 5.88 -14.15 14.92
C ALA A 295 7.19 -14.79 14.46
N ARG A 296 7.98 -14.09 13.64
CA ARG A 296 9.32 -14.56 13.27
C ARG A 296 10.22 -14.55 14.51
N LYS A 297 11.35 -15.25 14.43
CA LYS A 297 12.35 -15.33 15.53
C LYS A 297 12.90 -13.97 16.01
N PHE A 298 12.64 -12.90 15.27
CA PHE A 298 13.04 -11.53 15.57
C PHE A 298 11.87 -10.60 15.91
N GLU A 299 10.68 -11.16 16.11
CA GLU A 299 9.42 -10.45 16.38
C GLU A 299 8.77 -11.02 17.66
N PRO A 300 9.21 -10.53 18.82
CA PRO A 300 8.75 -11.03 20.11
C PRO A 300 7.36 -10.47 20.48
N PRO A 301 6.65 -11.14 21.43
CA PRO A 301 5.50 -10.61 22.14
C PRO A 301 5.84 -9.25 22.75
N ALA A 302 5.28 -8.20 22.17
CA ALA A 302 5.56 -6.84 22.58
C ALA A 302 4.45 -5.90 22.14
N ILE A 303 4.37 -4.76 22.80
CA ILE A 303 3.63 -3.62 22.25
C ILE A 303 4.43 -3.04 21.10
N THR A 304 3.74 -2.64 20.03
CA THR A 304 4.38 -2.24 18.78
C THR A 304 3.99 -0.83 18.38
N SER A 305 4.98 -0.02 18.04
CA SER A 305 4.78 1.42 17.78
C SER A 305 4.12 1.71 16.44
N HIS A 306 4.43 0.95 15.39
CA HIS A 306 3.82 1.12 14.06
C HIS A 306 2.36 0.66 14.04
N GLU A 307 2.11 -0.56 14.52
CA GLU A 307 0.78 -1.16 14.35
C GLU A 307 -0.23 -0.47 15.25
N SER A 308 0.23 0.05 16.39
CA SER A 308 -0.60 0.92 17.21
C SER A 308 -0.99 2.22 16.49
N GLN A 309 -0.09 2.82 15.70
CA GLN A 309 -0.44 3.99 14.89
C GLN A 309 -1.40 3.63 13.75
N ASP A 310 -1.26 2.45 13.15
CA ASP A 310 -2.19 1.96 12.13
C ASP A 310 -3.59 1.70 12.67
N VAL A 311 -3.68 1.05 13.84
CA VAL A 311 -4.94 0.84 14.53
C VAL A 311 -5.62 2.17 14.86
N ILE A 312 -4.88 3.17 15.35
CA ILE A 312 -5.45 4.50 15.62
C ILE A 312 -6.01 5.12 14.35
N ARG A 313 -5.26 5.11 13.23
CA ARG A 313 -5.77 5.62 11.93
C ARG A 313 -7.03 4.88 11.50
N THR A 314 -7.03 3.56 11.62
CA THR A 314 -8.15 2.71 11.23
C THR A 314 -9.39 3.02 12.05
N LEU A 315 -9.26 3.15 13.36
CA LEU A 315 -10.36 3.54 14.25
C LEU A 315 -10.91 4.94 13.95
N LEU A 316 -10.05 5.91 13.65
CA LEU A 316 -10.46 7.27 13.24
C LEU A 316 -11.30 7.22 11.96
N THR A 317 -10.87 6.45 10.95
CA THR A 317 -11.62 6.28 9.69
C THR A 317 -12.94 5.53 9.90
N ILE A 318 -12.97 4.50 10.75
CA ILE A 318 -14.22 3.80 11.07
C ILE A 318 -15.20 4.74 11.77
N TYR A 319 -14.73 5.59 12.70
CA TYR A 319 -15.56 6.64 13.29
C TYR A 319 -16.08 7.61 12.21
N GLU A 320 -15.21 8.14 11.35
CA GLU A 320 -15.61 9.03 10.24
C GLU A 320 -16.73 8.44 9.38
N ARG A 321 -16.67 7.12 9.12
CA ARG A 321 -17.66 6.42 8.29
C ARG A 321 -18.95 6.06 9.03
N THR A 322 -18.89 5.86 10.34
CA THR A 322 -20.02 5.30 11.12
C THR A 322 -20.69 6.27 12.08
N GLY A 323 -19.98 7.31 12.52
CA GLY A 323 -20.40 8.23 13.58
C GLY A 323 -20.47 7.59 14.98
N ASP A 324 -19.97 6.36 15.16
CA ASP A 324 -20.07 5.66 16.43
C ASP A 324 -18.86 5.96 17.33
N GLU A 325 -19.11 6.77 18.37
CA GLU A 325 -18.12 7.24 19.35
C GLU A 325 -17.32 6.12 20.02
N LYS A 326 -17.80 4.87 20.03
CA LYS A 326 -17.05 3.74 20.61
C LYS A 326 -15.69 3.55 19.94
N TYR A 327 -15.54 3.91 18.67
CA TYR A 327 -14.28 3.80 17.93
C TYR A 327 -13.27 4.90 18.31
N LEU A 328 -13.72 6.02 18.89
CA LEU A 328 -12.82 7.06 19.43
C LEU A 328 -12.33 6.74 20.84
N ALA A 329 -13.10 5.97 21.62
CA ALA A 329 -12.85 5.69 23.03
C ALA A 329 -11.42 5.19 23.39
N PRO A 330 -10.78 4.25 22.65
CA PRO A 330 -9.46 3.75 23.03
C PRO A 330 -8.31 4.70 22.69
N ILE A 331 -8.52 5.68 21.80
CA ILE A 331 -7.46 6.47 21.16
C ILE A 331 -6.70 7.38 22.14
N PRO A 332 -7.34 8.14 23.07
CA PRO A 332 -6.60 9.04 23.95
C PRO A 332 -5.57 8.32 24.81
N LYS A 333 -5.97 7.21 25.45
CA LYS A 333 -5.07 6.41 26.28
C LYS A 333 -3.90 5.84 25.47
N ALA A 334 -4.17 5.38 24.25
CA ALA A 334 -3.13 4.87 23.37
C ALA A 334 -2.12 5.96 22.98
N LEU A 335 -2.60 7.14 22.57
CA LEU A 335 -1.72 8.26 22.20
C LEU A 335 -0.88 8.73 23.40
N ASP A 336 -1.48 8.84 24.58
CA ASP A 336 -0.77 9.24 25.80
C ASP A 336 0.30 8.22 26.19
N TYR A 337 0.02 6.92 26.04
CA TYR A 337 1.03 5.87 26.23
C TYR A 337 2.14 5.92 25.17
N LEU A 338 1.80 6.06 23.88
CA LEU A 338 2.79 6.12 22.80
C LEU A 338 3.70 7.36 22.91
N ASP A 339 3.21 8.48 23.45
CA ASP A 339 4.06 9.64 23.76
C ASP A 339 5.18 9.28 24.76
N THR A 340 4.95 8.35 25.69
CA THR A 340 5.99 7.86 26.61
C THR A 340 7.02 6.94 25.95
N CYS A 341 6.71 6.45 24.75
CA CYS A 341 7.56 5.54 23.99
C CYS A 341 8.59 6.30 23.13
N VAL A 342 8.40 7.60 22.87
CA VAL A 342 9.27 8.40 22.00
C VAL A 342 10.69 8.47 22.58
N LEU A 343 11.67 8.05 21.78
CA LEU A 343 13.09 8.03 22.12
C LEU A 343 13.71 9.44 22.01
N PRO A 344 14.90 9.68 22.59
CA PRO A 344 15.57 10.99 22.52
C PRO A 344 15.84 11.51 21.11
N ASP A 345 15.96 10.61 20.12
CA ASP A 345 16.14 10.95 18.70
C ASP A 345 14.82 11.28 17.96
N GLY A 346 13.68 11.24 18.66
CA GLY A 346 12.35 11.50 18.12
C GLY A 346 11.70 10.32 17.38
N MET A 347 12.39 9.18 17.29
CA MET A 347 11.86 7.92 16.78
C MET A 347 11.16 7.13 17.89
N MET A 348 10.58 5.98 17.54
CA MET A 348 10.14 4.96 18.48
C MET A 348 10.84 3.64 18.17
N ALA A 349 11.12 2.83 19.20
CA ALA A 349 11.49 1.44 18.98
C ALA A 349 10.31 0.68 18.36
N ARG A 350 10.58 -0.34 17.56
CA ARG A 350 9.52 -1.18 16.99
C ARG A 350 8.78 -1.96 18.07
N PHE A 351 9.50 -2.43 19.10
CA PHE A 351 8.98 -3.28 20.16
C PHE A 351 9.20 -2.67 21.54
N TYR A 352 8.19 -2.75 22.40
CA TYR A 352 8.28 -2.41 23.82
C TYR A 352 7.89 -3.62 24.65
N GLU A 353 8.80 -3.99 25.56
CA GLU A 353 8.65 -5.14 26.43
C GLU A 353 7.37 -5.06 27.26
N LEU A 354 6.67 -6.19 27.35
CA LEU A 354 5.43 -6.29 28.12
C LEU A 354 5.66 -5.91 29.59
N LYS A 355 4.76 -5.08 30.13
CA LYS A 355 4.72 -4.50 31.49
C LYS A 355 5.83 -3.48 31.78
N SER A 356 7.09 -3.75 31.46
CA SER A 356 8.22 -2.88 31.83
C SER A 356 8.34 -1.63 30.95
N ASN A 357 7.75 -1.68 29.74
CA ASN A 357 7.85 -0.64 28.72
C ASN A 357 9.27 -0.33 28.23
N LYS A 358 10.23 -1.25 28.43
CA LYS A 358 11.59 -1.07 27.91
C LYS A 358 11.60 -1.28 26.39
N PRO A 359 12.27 -0.42 25.61
CA PRO A 359 12.55 -0.69 24.20
C PRO A 359 13.24 -2.05 24.03
N LEU A 360 12.70 -2.88 23.15
CA LEU A 360 13.17 -4.24 22.93
C LEU A 360 13.71 -4.37 21.50
N TYR A 361 14.87 -4.99 21.37
CA TYR A 361 15.57 -5.19 20.12
C TYR A 361 16.04 -6.64 20.00
N MET A 362 16.59 -6.96 18.83
CA MET A 362 17.28 -8.21 18.57
C MET A 362 18.71 -7.91 18.16
N THR A 363 19.66 -8.70 18.64
CA THR A 363 21.03 -8.72 18.12
C THR A 363 21.07 -9.31 16.70
N SER A 364 22.20 -9.19 16.01
CA SER A 364 22.40 -9.77 14.66
C SER A 364 22.25 -11.29 14.62
N ASP A 365 22.46 -11.97 15.75
CA ASP A 365 22.23 -13.42 15.95
C ASP A 365 20.87 -13.74 16.61
N TYR A 366 19.97 -12.77 16.65
CA TYR A 366 18.57 -12.88 17.10
C TYR A 366 18.42 -13.23 18.59
N GLN A 367 19.25 -12.65 19.44
CA GLN A 367 19.07 -12.63 20.88
C GLN A 367 18.35 -11.36 21.32
N LEU A 368 17.42 -11.48 22.28
CA LEU A 368 16.73 -10.34 22.86
C LEU A 368 17.71 -9.42 23.59
N THR A 369 17.61 -8.12 23.34
CA THR A 369 18.46 -7.11 23.97
C THR A 369 17.70 -5.79 24.15
N TYR A 370 18.19 -4.93 25.04
CA TYR A 370 17.72 -3.54 25.21
C TYR A 370 18.67 -2.53 24.54
N ASP A 371 19.70 -3.01 23.86
CA ASP A 371 20.70 -2.23 23.13
C ASP A 371 20.46 -2.36 21.62
N ASP A 372 20.33 -1.23 20.93
CA ASP A 372 20.10 -1.16 19.49
C ASP A 372 21.39 -1.11 18.64
N SER A 373 22.56 -1.17 19.26
CA SER A 373 23.86 -1.01 18.59
C SER A 373 24.26 -2.16 17.67
N ASP A 374 23.72 -3.37 17.87
CA ASP A 374 23.96 -4.57 17.04
C ASP A 374 22.66 -5.16 16.47
N THR A 375 21.79 -4.32 15.92
CA THR A 375 20.54 -4.80 15.33
C THR A 375 20.71 -5.36 13.92
N PRO A 376 19.95 -6.41 13.53
CA PRO A 376 19.96 -6.94 12.18
C PRO A 376 19.70 -5.83 11.18
N THR A 377 20.66 -5.61 10.28
CA THR A 377 20.56 -4.49 9.35
C THR A 377 19.30 -4.58 8.50
N HIS A 378 18.84 -5.76 8.10
CA HIS A 378 17.69 -5.94 7.22
C HIS A 378 16.31 -5.63 7.84
N TYR A 379 16.20 -5.25 9.12
CA TYR A 379 14.92 -5.01 9.79
C TYR A 379 14.86 -3.63 10.45
N GLY A 380 13.69 -2.99 10.41
CA GLY A 380 13.47 -1.64 10.95
C GLY A 380 13.12 -1.66 12.43
N PHE A 381 14.13 -1.70 13.30
CA PHE A 381 13.95 -1.72 14.76
C PHE A 381 13.63 -0.36 15.39
N LYS A 382 13.78 0.73 14.63
CA LYS A 382 13.34 2.08 14.98
C LYS A 382 12.53 2.66 13.85
N GLN A 383 11.46 3.38 14.17
CA GLN A 383 10.49 3.86 13.19
C GLN A 383 10.04 5.28 13.53
N GLY A 384 9.61 5.99 12.49
CA GLY A 384 9.04 7.33 12.62
C GLY A 384 7.71 7.31 13.39
N GLN A 385 7.37 8.47 13.93
CA GLN A 385 6.10 8.67 14.64
C GLN A 385 5.28 9.77 13.98
N ASN A 386 3.96 9.64 14.04
CA ASN A 386 2.99 10.60 13.54
C ASN A 386 1.95 10.99 14.61
N LEU A 387 2.30 10.87 15.90
CA LEU A 387 1.39 11.02 17.03
C LEU A 387 0.72 12.40 17.06
N LYS A 388 1.46 13.45 16.70
CA LYS A 388 0.92 14.83 16.61
C LYS A 388 -0.19 14.93 15.57
N ALA A 389 -0.04 14.31 14.40
CA ALA A 389 -1.06 14.35 13.37
C ALA A 389 -2.27 13.50 13.76
N LEU A 390 -2.05 12.33 14.35
CA LEU A 390 -3.13 11.47 14.86
C LEU A 390 -3.96 12.17 15.94
N ARG A 391 -3.30 12.86 16.88
CA ARG A 391 -3.97 13.66 17.91
C ARG A 391 -4.77 14.82 17.31
N ALA A 392 -4.20 15.50 16.31
CA ALA A 392 -4.91 16.56 15.58
C ALA A 392 -6.13 16.03 14.81
N GLN A 393 -6.04 14.85 14.20
CA GLN A 393 -7.17 14.21 13.52
C GLN A 393 -8.26 13.82 14.52
N TYR A 394 -7.88 13.19 15.64
CA TYR A 394 -8.79 12.88 16.75
C TYR A 394 -9.54 14.12 17.26
N ASP A 395 -8.83 15.21 17.54
CA ASP A 395 -9.45 16.45 18.03
C ASP A 395 -10.36 17.12 16.99
N ALA A 396 -10.00 17.05 15.71
CA ALA A 396 -10.86 17.53 14.63
C ALA A 396 -12.18 16.75 14.58
N LEU A 397 -12.11 15.42 14.63
CA LEU A 397 -13.29 14.55 14.60
C LEU A 397 -14.19 14.73 15.81
N ARG A 398 -13.63 14.82 17.01
CA ARG A 398 -14.40 15.07 18.24
C ARG A 398 -15.07 16.45 18.25
N SER A 399 -14.47 17.43 17.58
CA SER A 399 -15.06 18.78 17.48
C SER A 399 -16.06 18.94 16.33
N GLY A 400 -16.43 17.85 15.64
CA GLY A 400 -17.33 17.88 14.49
C GLY A 400 -16.75 18.63 13.29
N LYS A 401 -15.44 18.91 13.29
CA LYS A 401 -14.78 19.51 12.14
C LYS A 401 -14.52 18.41 11.12
N PRO A 402 -14.93 18.61 9.85
CA PRO A 402 -14.61 17.64 8.82
C PRO A 402 -13.10 17.46 8.75
N SER A 403 -12.66 16.19 8.69
CA SER A 403 -11.30 15.84 8.33
C SER A 403 -10.95 16.55 7.04
N ARG A 404 -9.92 17.41 7.05
CA ARG A 404 -9.48 18.13 5.85
C ARG A 404 -8.84 17.10 4.92
N SER A 405 -9.63 16.46 4.07
CA SER A 405 -9.12 15.87 2.84
C SER A 405 -8.41 17.00 2.08
N SER A 406 -7.09 17.02 2.11
CA SER A 406 -6.31 18.02 1.41
C SER A 406 -6.29 17.66 -0.07
N LYS A 407 -7.40 17.91 -0.78
CA LYS A 407 -7.38 17.91 -2.25
C LYS A 407 -6.22 18.81 -2.67
N ARG A 408 -5.27 18.24 -3.42
CA ARG A 408 -4.09 18.97 -3.89
C ARG A 408 -4.56 20.12 -4.76
N SER A 409 -4.03 21.32 -4.52
CA SER A 409 -4.39 22.48 -5.33
C SER A 409 -3.90 22.28 -6.78
N PRO A 410 -4.58 22.85 -7.80
CA PRO A 410 -4.08 22.82 -9.18
C PRO A 410 -2.64 23.32 -9.31
N ARG A 411 -2.23 24.30 -8.50
CA ARG A 411 -0.85 24.80 -8.43
C ARG A 411 0.14 23.74 -7.93
N THR A 412 -0.25 22.98 -6.90
CA THR A 412 0.57 21.86 -6.40
C THR A 412 0.70 20.77 -7.45
N LEU A 413 -0.42 20.41 -8.09
CA LEU A 413 -0.43 19.40 -9.15
C LEU A 413 0.43 19.83 -10.35
N ALA A 414 0.35 21.09 -10.78
CA ALA A 414 1.19 21.65 -11.84
C ALA A 414 2.68 21.57 -11.47
N LYS A 415 3.04 21.98 -10.25
CA LYS A 415 4.42 21.93 -9.75
C LYS A 415 4.99 20.51 -9.77
N ASP A 416 4.17 19.52 -9.43
CA ASP A 416 4.60 18.12 -9.38
C ASP A 416 4.59 17.47 -10.78
N ALA A 417 3.69 17.87 -11.68
CA ALA A 417 3.61 17.39 -13.05
C ALA A 417 4.81 17.85 -13.91
N THR A 418 5.29 19.08 -13.73
CA THR A 418 6.41 19.64 -14.51
C THR A 418 7.66 18.74 -14.53
N PRO A 419 8.26 18.35 -13.38
CA PRO A 419 9.43 17.48 -13.38
C PRO A 419 9.12 16.06 -13.88
N ILE A 420 7.89 15.57 -13.73
CA ILE A 420 7.50 14.24 -14.20
C ILE A 420 7.46 14.20 -15.74
N VAL A 421 6.87 15.20 -16.38
CA VAL A 421 6.85 15.32 -17.86
C VAL A 421 8.27 15.49 -18.40
N ALA A 422 9.07 16.36 -17.77
CA ALA A 422 10.45 16.62 -18.18
C ALA A 422 11.39 15.43 -17.95
N GLY A 423 11.10 14.57 -16.97
CA GLY A 423 11.91 13.40 -16.63
C GLY A 423 11.68 12.16 -17.52
N LEU A 424 10.77 12.25 -18.50
CA LEU A 424 10.48 11.15 -19.41
C LEU A 424 11.54 11.06 -20.52
N ASP A 425 12.22 9.93 -20.62
CA ASP A 425 13.29 9.76 -21.61
C ASP A 425 12.74 9.60 -23.05
N ALA A 426 13.65 9.49 -24.03
CA ALA A 426 13.28 9.32 -25.44
C ALA A 426 12.48 8.03 -25.71
N LYS A 427 12.61 7.01 -24.88
CA LYS A 427 11.87 5.74 -24.98
C LYS A 427 10.54 5.76 -24.20
N GLY A 428 10.19 6.86 -23.55
CA GLY A 428 8.98 6.95 -22.75
C GLY A 428 9.15 6.33 -21.36
N ARG A 429 10.31 6.46 -20.72
CA ARG A 429 10.59 5.83 -19.42
C ARG A 429 10.94 6.86 -18.37
N TRP A 430 10.47 6.64 -17.15
CA TRP A 430 11.00 7.28 -15.95
C TRP A 430 12.08 6.39 -15.35
N VAL A 431 13.33 6.75 -15.57
CA VAL A 431 14.51 6.01 -15.09
C VAL A 431 14.87 6.47 -13.69
N SER A 432 14.92 5.52 -12.75
CA SER A 432 15.38 5.73 -11.38
C SER A 432 16.88 5.47 -11.27
N LYS A 433 17.54 6.16 -10.33
CA LYS A 433 18.95 5.98 -10.01
C LYS A 433 19.09 5.50 -8.57
N VAL A 434 20.14 4.73 -8.28
CA VAL A 434 20.43 4.31 -6.91
C VAL A 434 20.88 5.52 -6.10
N SER A 435 20.14 5.83 -5.03
CA SER A 435 20.37 6.96 -4.12
C SER A 435 20.98 6.54 -2.77
N GLY A 436 21.35 5.27 -2.61
CA GLY A 436 21.81 4.70 -1.32
C GLY A 436 20.66 4.29 -0.37
N GLU A 437 19.41 4.57 -0.73
CA GLU A 437 18.22 4.13 0.00
C GLU A 437 17.96 2.63 -0.19
N ARG A 438 17.27 2.02 0.79
CA ARG A 438 16.84 0.62 0.69
C ARG A 438 15.63 0.51 -0.21
N LEU A 439 15.73 -0.39 -1.19
CA LEU A 439 14.63 -0.75 -2.07
C LEU A 439 13.74 -1.82 -1.42
N ALA A 440 12.44 -1.76 -1.70
CA ALA A 440 11.46 -2.75 -1.25
C ALA A 440 11.85 -4.17 -1.73
N GLY A 441 11.60 -5.19 -0.91
CA GLY A 441 11.99 -6.57 -1.23
C GLY A 441 13.50 -6.85 -1.18
N GLN A 442 14.30 -5.90 -0.67
CA GLN A 442 15.75 -6.01 -0.44
C GLN A 442 16.51 -6.67 -1.60
N PRO A 443 16.35 -6.16 -2.84
CA PRO A 443 16.95 -6.79 -4.00
C PRO A 443 18.47 -6.85 -3.83
N LYS A 444 19.08 -7.99 -4.17
CA LYS A 444 20.54 -8.13 -4.31
C LYS A 444 21.11 -7.30 -5.48
N PHE A 445 20.25 -6.58 -6.18
CA PHE A 445 20.47 -5.75 -7.35
C PHE A 445 21.04 -4.36 -7.02
N ARG A 446 21.74 -4.23 -5.89
CA ARG A 446 22.25 -2.94 -5.39
C ARG A 446 23.30 -2.29 -6.31
N ASP A 447 23.66 -2.96 -7.40
CA ASP A 447 24.67 -2.51 -8.37
C ASP A 447 24.09 -2.08 -9.73
N LEU A 448 22.76 -1.87 -9.86
CA LEU A 448 22.26 -1.16 -11.03
C LEU A 448 22.34 0.34 -10.84
N PRO A 449 23.19 1.06 -11.60
CA PRO A 449 23.21 2.53 -11.52
C PRO A 449 21.87 3.15 -11.93
N GLU A 450 21.13 2.48 -12.82
CA GLU A 450 19.84 2.91 -13.36
C GLU A 450 18.86 1.74 -13.51
N TYR A 451 17.60 1.94 -13.14
CA TYR A 451 16.55 0.92 -13.18
C TYR A 451 15.16 1.53 -13.46
N LEU A 452 14.20 0.68 -13.83
CA LEU A 452 12.78 1.04 -13.87
C LEU A 452 12.10 0.56 -12.58
N SER A 453 11.21 1.37 -12.03
CA SER A 453 10.42 1.06 -10.83
C SER A 453 8.93 1.15 -11.13
N SER A 454 8.19 0.08 -10.83
CA SER A 454 6.72 0.05 -10.95
C SER A 454 6.06 1.04 -10.01
N GLU A 455 6.65 1.30 -8.84
CA GLU A 455 6.19 2.34 -7.91
C GLU A 455 6.33 3.74 -8.51
N VAL A 456 7.48 4.05 -9.10
CA VAL A 456 7.73 5.36 -9.73
C VAL A 456 6.82 5.54 -10.95
N PHE A 457 6.66 4.50 -11.76
CA PHE A 457 5.72 4.52 -12.88
C PHE A 457 4.30 4.82 -12.39
N ALA A 458 3.79 4.05 -11.43
CA ALA A 458 2.44 4.20 -10.93
C ALA A 458 2.21 5.58 -10.31
N LYS A 459 3.13 6.03 -9.43
CA LYS A 459 3.06 7.35 -8.79
C LYS A 459 3.05 8.48 -9.82
N ASN A 460 3.92 8.41 -10.82
CA ASN A 460 4.01 9.44 -11.85
C ASN A 460 2.77 9.47 -12.73
N LEU A 461 2.32 8.31 -13.23
CA LEU A 461 1.12 8.22 -14.06
C LEU A 461 -0.12 8.72 -13.31
N THR A 462 -0.31 8.31 -12.04
CA THR A 462 -1.41 8.80 -11.20
C THR A 462 -1.31 10.30 -10.95
N THR A 463 -0.12 10.84 -10.67
CA THR A 463 0.05 12.29 -10.46
C THR A 463 -0.28 13.09 -11.73
N LEU A 464 0.13 12.61 -12.91
CA LEU A 464 -0.22 13.25 -14.17
C LEU A 464 -1.72 13.13 -14.45
N ALA A 465 -2.35 12.00 -14.14
CA ALA A 465 -3.79 11.81 -14.25
C ALA A 465 -4.58 12.80 -13.36
N GLU A 466 -4.17 12.96 -12.10
CA GLU A 466 -4.74 13.97 -11.19
C GLU A 466 -4.58 15.39 -11.76
N TYR A 467 -3.41 15.72 -12.31
CA TYR A 467 -3.17 17.02 -12.93
C TYR A 467 -4.07 17.23 -14.15
N VAL A 468 -4.15 16.27 -15.08
CA VAL A 468 -5.05 16.34 -16.25
C VAL A 468 -6.51 16.51 -15.84
N ALA A 469 -6.96 15.79 -14.82
CA ALA A 469 -8.32 15.92 -14.29
C ALA A 469 -8.58 17.33 -13.72
N SER A 470 -7.57 17.98 -13.15
CA SER A 470 -7.67 19.35 -12.63
C SER A 470 -7.69 20.45 -13.69
N LEU A 471 -7.34 20.12 -14.95
CA LEU A 471 -7.36 21.05 -16.08
C LEU A 471 -8.70 21.04 -16.85
N LYS A 472 -9.65 20.19 -16.46
CA LYS A 472 -11.04 20.19 -16.96
C LYS A 472 -11.84 21.25 -16.22
#